data_AF-A0A938BQ90-F1
#
_entry.id   AF-A0A938BQ90-F1
#
_cell.length_a   1.000
_cell.length_b   1.000
_cell.length_c   1.000
_cell.angle_alpha   90.00
_cell.angle_beta   90.00
_cell.angle_gamma   90.00
#
_symmetry.space_group_name_H-M   'P 1'
#
loop_
_entity.id
_entity.type
_entity.pdbx_description
1 polymer ?
#
loop_
_entity_poly.entity_id
_entity_poly.type
_entity_poly.pdbx_seq_one_letter_code
_entity_poly.pdbx_strand_id
1 'polypeptide(L)'
;MRARGWTAPPLLAAAGVCALLAAAGLSALLAAQAAKRLEAASPPRGRPELAFFPSGRGLAEASLGHRHLLADLAWLTAIQYYGEHRRGDRRYPQAAHLFRVVTDADPGFSGAYLFGALILAENGEIDEAAALLAKGVRARPRDWRSWFELGFFHFAVTRSFDEAGSALRIAARLPGAEAYVPRFAAAAAQRAGDRDLALRLWETVARTSDNAEIRRMADEQRAALGAEQDAG
;
A
#
# COMPACT_ATOMS: atom_id res chain seq x y z
N MET A 1 -4.34 20.96 74.43
CA MET A 1 -3.80 21.99 73.51
C MET A 1 -4.27 21.64 72.10
N ARG A 2 -5.21 22.41 71.52
CA ARG A 2 -5.72 22.18 70.15
C ARG A 2 -4.98 23.11 69.19
N ALA A 3 -4.34 22.54 68.16
CA ALA A 3 -3.65 23.28 67.11
C ALA A 3 -4.65 24.14 66.31
N ARG A 4 -4.39 25.45 66.21
CA ARG A 4 -5.15 26.38 65.37
C ARG A 4 -4.83 26.10 63.91
N GLY A 5 -5.83 25.62 63.17
CA GLY A 5 -5.75 25.43 61.73
C GLY A 5 -5.54 26.76 61.01
N TRP A 6 -4.49 26.83 60.20
CA TRP A 6 -4.21 27.97 59.34
C TRP A 6 -5.06 27.82 58.07
N THR A 7 -6.27 28.37 58.06
CA THR A 7 -7.09 28.45 56.86
C THR A 7 -6.72 29.71 56.09
N ALA A 8 -6.09 29.57 54.93
CA ALA A 8 -5.79 30.68 54.05
C ALA A 8 -7.08 31.47 53.69
N PRO A 9 -7.03 32.81 53.61
CA PRO A 9 -8.21 33.62 53.32
C PRO A 9 -8.77 33.28 51.91
N PRO A 10 -10.10 33.22 51.75
CA PRO A 10 -10.76 32.75 50.51
C PRO A 10 -10.39 33.57 49.26
N LEU A 11 -9.93 34.81 49.44
CA LEU A 11 -9.48 35.69 48.37
C LEU A 11 -8.17 35.24 47.70
N LEU A 12 -7.25 34.62 48.44
CA LEU A 12 -6.00 34.08 47.88
C LEU A 12 -6.25 32.81 47.07
N ALA A 13 -7.20 31.96 47.51
CA ALA A 13 -7.63 30.80 46.75
C ALA A 13 -8.33 31.20 45.45
N ALA A 14 -9.19 32.23 45.49
CA ALA A 14 -9.87 32.77 44.30
C ALA A 14 -8.87 33.36 43.29
N ALA A 15 -7.86 34.11 43.76
CA ALA A 15 -6.80 34.65 42.89
C ALA A 15 -5.98 33.54 42.21
N GLY A 16 -5.68 32.45 42.92
CA GLY A 16 -4.98 31.29 42.36
C GLY A 16 -5.79 30.56 41.28
N VAL A 17 -7.10 30.41 41.49
CA VAL A 17 -8.00 29.81 40.48
C VAL A 17 -8.10 30.68 39.23
N CYS A 18 -8.21 32.01 39.38
CA CYS A 18 -8.22 32.92 38.23
C CYS A 18 -6.91 32.87 37.44
N ALA A 19 -5.76 32.78 38.10
CA ALA A 19 -4.46 32.66 37.44
C ALA A 19 -4.32 31.35 36.67
N LEU A 20 -4.80 30.23 37.22
CA LEU A 20 -4.79 28.93 36.54
C LEU A 20 -5.72 28.91 35.31
N LEU A 21 -6.92 29.50 35.42
CA LEU A 21 -7.84 29.62 34.29
C LEU A 21 -7.27 30.50 33.17
N ALA A 22 -6.61 31.60 33.52
CA ALA A 22 -5.93 32.46 32.55
C ALA A 22 -4.76 31.74 31.86
N ALA A 23 -3.98 30.96 32.60
CA ALA A 23 -2.89 30.16 32.04
C ALA A 23 -3.40 29.04 31.10
N ALA A 24 -4.49 28.36 31.48
CA ALA A 24 -5.14 27.36 30.64
C ALA A 24 -5.72 27.99 29.35
N GLY A 25 -6.36 29.16 29.46
CA GLY A 25 -6.87 29.91 28.32
C GLY A 25 -5.75 30.37 27.38
N LEU A 26 -4.64 30.86 27.91
CA LEU A 26 -3.47 31.23 27.11
C LEU A 26 -2.83 30.02 26.44
N SER A 27 -2.71 28.89 27.14
CA SER A 27 -2.20 27.64 26.58
C SER A 27 -3.08 27.13 25.43
N ALA A 28 -4.41 27.13 25.61
CA ALA A 28 -5.35 26.76 24.57
C ALA A 28 -5.28 27.71 23.35
N LEU A 29 -5.13 29.01 23.58
CA LEU A 29 -4.98 30.01 22.51
C LEU A 29 -3.67 29.80 21.73
N LEU A 30 -2.56 29.56 22.42
CA LEU A 30 -1.26 29.28 21.79
C LEU A 30 -1.31 27.98 21.00
N ALA A 31 -1.95 26.93 21.53
CA ALA A 31 -2.15 25.67 20.81
C ALA A 31 -3.01 25.87 19.55
N ALA A 32 -4.09 26.66 19.64
CA ALA A 32 -4.94 26.98 18.50
C ALA A 32 -4.20 27.83 17.45
N GLN A 33 -3.36 28.77 17.86
CA GLN A 33 -2.53 29.57 16.95
C GLN A 33 -1.42 28.74 16.31
N ALA A 34 -0.80 27.80 17.04
CA ALA A 34 0.16 26.86 16.49
C ALA A 34 -0.50 25.92 15.46
N ALA A 35 -1.69 25.39 15.75
CA ALA A 35 -2.47 24.59 14.83
C ALA A 35 -2.80 25.35 13.53
N LYS A 36 -3.30 26.60 13.65
CA LYS A 36 -3.55 27.47 12.49
C LYS A 36 -2.29 27.80 11.70
N ARG A 37 -1.15 27.97 12.38
CA ARG A 37 0.14 28.20 11.72
C ARG A 37 0.66 26.95 11.02
N LEU A 38 0.43 25.76 11.57
CA LEU A 38 0.71 24.49 10.89
C LEU A 38 -0.20 24.27 9.69
N GLU A 39 -1.49 24.65 9.78
CA GLU A 39 -2.42 24.59 8.65
C GLU A 39 -2.06 25.60 7.55
N ALA A 40 -1.69 26.83 7.95
CA ALA A 40 -1.28 27.89 7.04
C ALA A 40 0.12 27.66 6.45
N ALA A 41 1.02 27.04 7.22
CA ALA A 41 2.27 26.47 6.73
C ALA A 41 1.95 25.11 6.10
N SER A 42 1.15 25.13 5.03
CA SER A 42 1.21 24.04 4.06
C SER A 42 2.68 23.89 3.70
N PRO A 43 3.31 22.71 3.92
CA PRO A 43 4.69 22.51 3.53
C PRO A 43 4.81 22.90 2.05
N PRO A 44 5.97 23.46 1.62
CA PRO A 44 6.17 23.75 0.21
C PRO A 44 5.80 22.51 -0.61
N ARG A 45 4.86 22.67 -1.56
CA ARG A 45 4.41 21.58 -2.41
C ARG A 45 5.63 21.05 -3.16
N GLY A 46 5.86 19.75 -3.03
CA GLY A 46 7.12 19.12 -3.39
C GLY A 46 8.15 19.36 -2.29
N ARG A 47 8.40 18.35 -1.46
CA ARG A 47 9.50 18.34 -0.50
C ARG A 47 10.75 17.85 -1.23
N PRO A 48 11.60 18.75 -1.79
CA PRO A 48 12.79 18.32 -2.52
C PRO A 48 13.75 17.54 -1.61
N GLU A 49 13.66 17.73 -0.28
CA GLU A 49 14.44 16.98 0.69
C GLU A 49 14.15 15.47 0.62
N LEU A 50 12.95 15.06 0.18
CA LEU A 50 12.60 13.64 0.04
C LEU A 50 13.37 12.94 -1.09
N ALA A 51 13.91 13.69 -2.07
CA ALA A 51 14.83 13.12 -3.04
C ALA A 51 16.17 12.69 -2.39
N PHE A 52 16.52 13.32 -1.26
CA PHE A 52 17.70 13.01 -0.45
C PHE A 52 17.37 12.13 0.76
N PHE A 53 16.12 11.64 0.88
CA PHE A 53 15.79 10.69 1.94
C PHE A 53 16.75 9.49 1.78
N PRO A 54 17.53 9.10 2.80
CA PRO A 54 18.61 8.16 2.54
C PRO A 54 18.01 6.80 2.16
N SER A 55 18.48 6.18 1.08
CA SER A 55 18.10 4.82 0.70
C SER A 55 19.28 3.87 0.91
N GLY A 56 19.06 2.70 1.52
CA GLY A 56 20.05 1.62 1.63
C GLY A 56 20.89 1.53 2.92
N ARG A 57 22.12 1.01 2.78
CA ARG A 57 23.03 0.54 3.86
C ARG A 57 23.28 1.57 4.98
N GLY A 58 23.41 2.84 4.62
CA GLY A 58 23.64 3.92 5.60
C GLY A 58 22.44 4.18 6.54
N LEU A 59 21.21 3.97 6.08
CA LEU A 59 20.01 4.08 6.92
C LEU A 59 19.85 2.85 7.84
N ALA A 60 20.26 1.67 7.36
CA ALA A 60 20.31 0.46 8.17
C ALA A 60 21.36 0.52 9.30
N GLU A 61 22.50 1.16 9.05
CA GLU A 61 23.52 1.42 10.06
C GLU A 61 23.09 2.54 11.02
N ALA A 62 22.49 3.63 10.50
CA ALA A 62 21.99 4.74 11.30
C ALA A 62 20.75 4.38 12.15
N SER A 63 19.95 3.40 11.73
CA SER A 63 18.80 2.89 12.49
C SER A 63 19.20 2.01 13.67
N LEU A 64 20.50 1.77 13.91
CA LEU A 64 21.00 0.95 15.02
C LEU A 64 20.37 -0.45 15.07
N GLY A 65 19.96 -1.00 13.92
CA GLY A 65 19.27 -2.28 13.80
C GLY A 65 17.74 -2.22 13.78
N HIS A 66 17.12 -1.06 13.99
CA HIS A 66 15.65 -0.88 13.99
C HIS A 66 15.06 -0.69 12.59
N ARG A 67 15.31 -1.64 11.68
CA ARG A 67 14.88 -1.55 10.27
C ARG A 67 13.36 -1.55 10.07
N HIS A 68 12.59 -2.23 10.92
CA HIS A 68 11.12 -2.20 10.85
C HIS A 68 10.55 -0.82 11.23
N LEU A 69 11.06 -0.21 12.31
CA LEU A 69 10.68 1.16 12.68
C LEU A 69 11.02 2.16 11.58
N LEU A 70 12.17 1.99 10.94
CA LEU A 70 12.58 2.78 9.79
C LEU A 70 11.61 2.63 8.61
N ALA A 71 11.20 1.39 8.32
CA ALA A 71 10.20 1.11 7.30
C ALA A 71 8.84 1.76 7.64
N ASP A 72 8.41 1.69 8.90
CA ASP A 72 7.17 2.31 9.37
C ASP A 72 7.20 3.84 9.21
N LEU A 73 8.30 4.49 9.60
CA LEU A 73 8.48 5.94 9.45
C LEU A 73 8.54 6.36 7.97
N ALA A 74 9.26 5.60 7.14
CA ALA A 74 9.32 5.83 5.70
C ALA A 74 7.94 5.62 5.05
N TRP A 75 7.17 4.61 5.50
CA TRP A 75 5.83 4.32 5.02
C TRP A 75 4.85 5.43 5.35
N LEU A 76 4.84 5.93 6.59
CA LEU A 76 4.05 7.09 6.98
C LEU A 76 4.44 8.31 6.14
N THR A 77 5.73 8.52 5.91
CA THR A 77 6.22 9.60 5.04
C THR A 77 5.69 9.46 3.61
N ALA A 78 5.71 8.25 3.04
CA ALA A 78 5.21 7.96 1.70
C ALA A 78 3.70 8.17 1.57
N ILE A 79 2.90 7.73 2.55
CA ILE A 79 1.45 7.96 2.55
C ILE A 79 1.13 9.46 2.67
N GLN A 80 1.80 10.17 3.57
CA GLN A 80 1.57 11.61 3.74
C GLN A 80 1.97 12.40 2.49
N TYR A 81 3.11 12.05 1.89
CA TYR A 81 3.55 12.57 0.60
C TYR A 81 2.49 12.36 -0.48
N TYR A 82 1.99 11.13 -0.62
CA TYR A 82 0.93 10.80 -1.57
C TYR A 82 -0.35 11.61 -1.31
N GLY A 83 -0.81 11.67 -0.06
CA GLY A 83 -2.02 12.41 0.32
C GLY A 83 -1.92 13.92 0.10
N GLU A 84 -0.73 14.50 0.19
CA GLU A 84 -0.47 15.90 -0.15
C GLU A 84 -0.60 16.14 -1.66
N HIS A 85 0.10 15.35 -2.48
CA HIS A 85 0.10 15.50 -3.94
C HIS A 85 -1.25 15.13 -4.55
N ARG A 86 -1.93 14.10 -4.04
CA ARG A 86 -3.27 13.70 -4.51
C ARG A 86 -4.32 14.79 -4.30
N ARG A 87 -4.20 15.59 -3.23
CA ARG A 87 -5.07 16.76 -2.98
C ARG A 87 -4.66 18.01 -3.75
N GLY A 88 -3.46 18.00 -4.34
CA GLY A 88 -2.85 19.13 -5.04
C GLY A 88 -2.64 18.85 -6.52
N ASP A 89 -1.37 18.69 -6.91
CA ASP A 89 -0.91 18.63 -8.31
C ASP A 89 -1.05 17.25 -8.96
N ARG A 90 -1.27 16.19 -8.17
CA ARG A 90 -1.34 14.78 -8.58
C ARG A 90 -0.11 14.32 -9.35
N ARG A 91 1.05 14.89 -9.03
CA ARG A 91 2.35 14.47 -9.57
C ARG A 91 3.15 13.85 -8.44
N TYR A 92 3.84 12.74 -8.70
CA TYR A 92 4.51 11.98 -7.64
C TYR A 92 6.01 11.78 -7.90
N PRO A 93 6.80 12.85 -8.16
CA PRO A 93 8.20 12.73 -8.57
C PRO A 93 9.14 12.02 -7.60
N GLN A 94 8.76 11.82 -6.34
CA GLN A 94 9.55 11.09 -5.34
C GLN A 94 8.96 9.72 -4.97
N ALA A 95 7.85 9.30 -5.58
CA ALA A 95 7.18 8.04 -5.22
C ALA A 95 8.10 6.83 -5.34
N ALA A 96 8.82 6.70 -6.47
CA ALA A 96 9.70 5.55 -6.71
C ALA A 96 10.75 5.43 -5.62
N HIS A 97 11.38 6.55 -5.28
CA HIS A 97 12.39 6.62 -4.24
C HIS A 97 11.82 6.24 -2.87
N LEU A 98 10.70 6.84 -2.46
CA LEU A 98 10.09 6.60 -1.15
C LEU A 98 9.66 5.14 -0.97
N PHE A 99 8.99 4.54 -1.94
CA PHE A 99 8.58 3.13 -1.84
C PHE A 99 9.78 2.17 -1.93
N ARG A 100 10.84 2.54 -2.65
CA ARG A 100 12.09 1.77 -2.62
C ARG A 100 12.73 1.79 -1.23
N VAL A 101 12.76 2.93 -0.55
CA VAL A 101 13.26 3.04 0.83
C VAL A 101 12.48 2.12 1.77
N VAL A 102 11.14 2.16 1.73
CA VAL A 102 10.30 1.30 2.58
C VAL A 102 10.63 -0.17 2.35
N THR A 103 10.69 -0.57 1.08
CA THR A 103 10.92 -1.97 0.68
C THR A 103 12.37 -2.44 0.81
N ASP A 104 13.34 -1.53 0.90
CA ASP A 104 14.74 -1.83 1.26
C ASP A 104 14.92 -1.99 2.77
N ALA A 105 14.20 -1.18 3.56
CA ALA A 105 14.21 -1.25 5.00
C ALA A 105 13.54 -2.54 5.50
N ASP A 106 12.35 -2.84 4.97
CA ASP A 106 11.60 -4.07 5.26
C ASP A 106 11.12 -4.75 3.96
N PRO A 107 11.89 -5.73 3.45
CA PRO A 107 11.49 -6.53 2.30
C PRO A 107 10.22 -7.37 2.55
N GLY A 108 9.80 -7.55 3.79
CA GLY A 108 8.57 -8.24 4.18
C GLY A 108 7.31 -7.37 4.09
N PHE A 109 7.46 -6.04 3.95
CA PHE A 109 6.34 -5.09 3.97
C PHE A 109 5.53 -5.16 2.66
N SER A 110 4.56 -6.08 2.59
CA SER A 110 3.76 -6.34 1.38
C SER A 110 3.00 -5.11 0.87
N GLY A 111 2.35 -4.36 1.77
CA GLY A 111 1.52 -3.20 1.41
C GLY A 111 2.26 -2.12 0.62
N ALA A 112 3.58 -1.98 0.82
CA ALA A 112 4.39 -0.97 0.13
C ALA A 112 4.62 -1.28 -1.35
N TYR A 113 4.61 -2.56 -1.73
CA TYR A 113 4.84 -2.97 -3.11
C TYR A 113 3.64 -2.65 -3.99
N LEU A 114 2.46 -3.16 -3.63
CA LEU A 114 1.23 -2.92 -4.41
C LEU A 114 0.85 -1.43 -4.39
N PHE A 115 0.81 -0.81 -3.21
CA PHE A 115 0.42 0.59 -3.10
C PHE A 115 1.39 1.50 -3.87
N GLY A 116 2.70 1.27 -3.73
CA GLY A 116 3.71 2.03 -4.45
C GLY A 116 3.61 1.85 -5.97
N ALA A 117 3.41 0.62 -6.45
CA ALA A 117 3.27 0.34 -7.88
C ALA A 117 2.02 1.01 -8.48
N LEU A 118 0.90 1.06 -7.75
CA LEU A 118 -0.30 1.76 -8.21
C LEU A 118 -0.09 3.28 -8.31
N ILE A 119 0.65 3.87 -7.35
CA ILE A 119 0.97 5.31 -7.39
C ILE A 119 1.94 5.62 -8.53
N LEU A 120 2.95 4.78 -8.73
CA LEU A 120 3.89 4.90 -9.85
C LEU A 120 3.16 4.82 -11.19
N ALA A 121 2.23 3.87 -11.33
CA ALA A 121 1.40 3.77 -12.51
C ALA A 121 0.48 4.99 -12.69
N GLU A 122 -0.10 5.54 -11.61
CA GLU A 122 -0.86 6.81 -11.67
C GLU A 122 0.03 7.97 -12.16
N ASN A 123 1.32 7.96 -11.82
CA ASN A 123 2.29 8.96 -12.28
C ASN A 123 2.85 8.69 -13.70
N GLY A 124 2.46 7.58 -14.35
CA GLY A 124 2.97 7.17 -15.66
C GLY A 124 4.30 6.39 -15.63
N GLU A 125 4.84 6.10 -14.45
CA GLU A 125 6.09 5.34 -14.24
C GLU A 125 5.83 3.82 -14.24
N ILE A 126 5.33 3.31 -15.38
CA ILE A 126 4.86 1.92 -15.50
C ILE A 126 5.99 0.90 -15.29
N ASP A 127 7.18 1.17 -15.81
CA ASP A 127 8.33 0.26 -15.69
C ASP A 127 8.85 0.17 -14.25
N GLU A 128 8.89 1.30 -13.54
CA GLU A 128 9.27 1.35 -12.12
C GLU A 128 8.23 0.64 -11.24
N ALA A 129 6.95 0.77 -11.57
CA ALA A 129 5.87 0.05 -10.90
C ALA A 129 6.04 -1.47 -11.03
N ALA A 130 6.28 -1.96 -12.26
CA ALA A 130 6.53 -3.38 -12.50
C ALA A 130 7.83 -3.86 -11.82
N ALA A 131 8.89 -3.05 -11.85
CA ALA A 131 10.16 -3.35 -11.20
C ALA A 131 10.02 -3.45 -9.67
N LEU A 132 9.20 -2.59 -9.05
CA LEU A 132 8.88 -2.63 -7.63
C LEU A 132 8.13 -3.93 -7.28
N LEU A 133 7.09 -4.30 -8.03
CA LEU A 133 6.36 -5.56 -7.78
C LEU A 133 7.26 -6.79 -7.98
N ALA A 134 8.11 -6.79 -9.01
CA ALA A 134 9.10 -7.84 -9.23
C ALA A 134 10.12 -7.94 -8.08
N LYS A 135 10.50 -6.80 -7.47
CA LYS A 135 11.29 -6.79 -6.23
C LYS A 135 10.53 -7.44 -5.07
N GLY A 136 9.22 -7.21 -4.95
CA GLY A 136 8.36 -7.87 -3.96
C GLY A 136 8.34 -9.38 -4.10
N VAL A 137 8.19 -9.87 -5.33
CA VAL A 137 8.30 -11.31 -5.64
C VAL A 137 9.66 -11.88 -5.25
N ARG A 138 10.77 -11.19 -5.55
CA ARG A 138 12.11 -11.64 -5.15
C ARG A 138 12.28 -11.68 -3.62
N ALA A 139 11.68 -10.73 -2.90
CA ALA A 139 11.74 -10.67 -1.44
C ALA A 139 10.89 -11.76 -0.78
N ARG A 140 9.73 -12.09 -1.37
CA ARG A 140 8.77 -13.06 -0.83
C ARG A 140 8.33 -14.07 -1.91
N PRO A 141 9.24 -14.92 -2.41
CA PRO A 141 8.94 -15.80 -3.56
C PRO A 141 7.94 -16.93 -3.24
N ARG A 142 7.70 -17.21 -1.96
CA ARG A 142 6.73 -18.20 -1.49
C ARG A 142 5.40 -17.60 -1.05
N ASP A 143 5.27 -16.28 -1.09
CA ASP A 143 4.03 -15.59 -0.81
C ASP A 143 3.22 -15.47 -2.11
N TRP A 144 2.07 -16.15 -2.16
CA TRP A 144 1.20 -16.12 -3.33
C TRP A 144 0.72 -14.72 -3.65
N ARG A 145 0.56 -13.84 -2.64
CA ARG A 145 0.07 -12.46 -2.83
C ARG A 145 1.04 -11.65 -3.66
N SER A 146 2.34 -11.77 -3.39
CA SER A 146 3.36 -11.04 -4.15
C SER A 146 3.35 -11.41 -5.65
N TRP A 147 3.14 -12.70 -5.97
CA TRP A 147 2.96 -13.14 -7.36
C TRP A 147 1.61 -12.70 -7.96
N PHE A 148 0.55 -12.73 -7.16
CA PHE A 148 -0.76 -12.26 -7.59
C PHE A 148 -0.75 -10.76 -7.91
N GLU A 149 -0.13 -9.93 -7.07
CA GLU A 149 0.01 -8.49 -7.27
C GLU A 149 0.76 -8.16 -8.56
N LEU A 150 1.89 -8.83 -8.81
CA LEU A 150 2.64 -8.68 -10.07
C LEU A 150 1.79 -9.10 -11.28
N GLY A 151 1.17 -10.27 -11.21
CA GLY A 151 0.36 -10.78 -12.30
C GLY A 151 -0.90 -9.96 -12.56
N PHE A 152 -1.55 -9.47 -11.51
CA PHE A 152 -2.69 -8.57 -11.60
C PHE A 152 -2.30 -7.22 -12.20
N PHE A 153 -1.14 -6.68 -11.82
CA PHE A 153 -0.62 -5.45 -12.41
C PHE A 153 -0.41 -5.61 -13.92
N HIS A 154 0.22 -6.71 -14.35
CA HIS A 154 0.35 -6.99 -15.78
C HIS A 154 -1.00 -7.18 -16.48
N PHE A 155 -1.95 -7.84 -15.83
CA PHE A 155 -3.28 -8.07 -16.39
C PHE A 155 -4.10 -6.78 -16.56
N ALA A 156 -4.10 -5.93 -15.54
CA ALA A 156 -4.99 -4.78 -15.43
C ALA A 156 -4.36 -3.49 -15.97
N VAL A 157 -3.06 -3.30 -15.77
CA VAL A 157 -2.36 -2.04 -16.09
C VAL A 157 -1.62 -2.14 -17.41
N THR A 158 -0.66 -3.07 -17.54
CA THR A 158 0.18 -3.15 -18.75
C THR A 158 -0.50 -3.90 -19.89
N ARG A 159 -1.56 -4.66 -19.60
CA ARG A 159 -2.26 -5.56 -20.55
C ARG A 159 -1.34 -6.61 -21.17
N SER A 160 -0.25 -6.94 -20.49
CA SER A 160 0.74 -7.95 -20.89
C SER A 160 0.26 -9.30 -20.38
N PHE A 161 -0.60 -9.97 -21.16
CA PHE A 161 -1.34 -11.15 -20.68
C PHE A 161 -0.49 -12.40 -20.50
N ASP A 162 0.61 -12.52 -21.24
CA ASP A 162 1.56 -13.64 -21.10
C ASP A 162 2.31 -13.57 -19.76
N GLU A 163 2.81 -12.39 -19.40
CA GLU A 163 3.46 -12.10 -18.12
C GLU A 163 2.47 -12.23 -16.97
N ALA A 164 1.25 -11.69 -17.16
CA ALA A 164 0.17 -11.85 -16.20
C ALA A 164 -0.14 -13.32 -15.94
N GLY A 165 -0.35 -14.10 -17.01
CA GLY A 165 -0.68 -15.53 -16.92
C GLY A 165 0.42 -16.32 -16.24
N SER A 166 1.68 -16.00 -16.52
CA SER A 166 2.85 -16.62 -15.89
C SER A 166 2.87 -16.39 -14.37
N ALA A 167 2.76 -15.14 -13.93
CA ALA A 167 2.78 -14.80 -12.51
C ALA A 167 1.52 -15.32 -11.76
N LEU A 168 0.33 -15.17 -12.35
CA LEU A 168 -0.93 -15.63 -11.75
C LEU A 168 -1.00 -17.16 -11.60
N ARG A 169 -0.43 -17.91 -12.54
CA ARG A 169 -0.29 -19.38 -12.41
C ARG A 169 0.62 -19.78 -11.27
N ILE A 170 1.71 -19.05 -11.05
CA ILE A 170 2.61 -19.31 -9.90
C ILE A 170 1.84 -19.01 -8.61
N ALA A 171 1.17 -17.86 -8.53
CA ALA A 171 0.33 -17.50 -7.38
C ALA A 171 -0.70 -18.59 -7.07
N ALA A 172 -1.44 -19.08 -8.08
CA ALA A 172 -2.48 -20.11 -7.93
C ALA A 172 -1.98 -21.46 -7.40
N ARG A 173 -0.67 -21.75 -7.51
CA ARG A 173 -0.05 -23.01 -7.06
C ARG A 173 0.58 -22.93 -5.68
N LEU A 174 0.76 -21.72 -5.16
CA LEU A 174 1.41 -21.52 -3.87
C LEU A 174 0.43 -21.79 -2.71
N PRO A 175 0.92 -22.28 -1.55
CA PRO A 175 0.08 -22.57 -0.40
C PRO A 175 -0.71 -21.34 0.08
N GLY A 176 -1.99 -21.54 0.41
CA GLY A 176 -2.86 -20.49 0.94
C GLY A 176 -3.39 -19.50 -0.09
N ALA A 177 -3.17 -19.74 -1.39
CA ALA A 177 -3.75 -18.93 -2.46
C ALA A 177 -5.29 -18.91 -2.38
N GLU A 178 -5.87 -17.72 -2.49
CA GLU A 178 -7.30 -17.53 -2.37
C GLU A 178 -8.06 -18.08 -3.59
N ALA A 179 -9.31 -18.52 -3.38
CA ALA A 179 -10.12 -19.22 -4.38
C ALA A 179 -10.36 -18.41 -5.67
N TYR A 180 -10.21 -17.09 -5.64
CA TYR A 180 -10.31 -16.26 -6.85
C TYR A 180 -9.04 -16.27 -7.71
N VAL A 181 -7.88 -16.65 -7.18
CA VAL A 181 -6.59 -16.53 -7.89
C VAL A 181 -6.55 -17.40 -9.16
N PRO A 182 -6.99 -18.68 -9.14
CA PRO A 182 -7.01 -19.51 -10.34
C PRO A 182 -7.87 -18.94 -11.48
N ARG A 183 -8.94 -18.21 -11.14
CA ARG A 183 -9.82 -17.53 -12.11
C ARG A 183 -9.10 -16.43 -12.87
N PHE A 184 -8.24 -15.66 -12.20
CA PHE A 184 -7.41 -14.65 -12.87
C PHE A 184 -6.39 -15.30 -13.80
N ALA A 185 -5.79 -16.43 -13.40
CA ALA A 185 -4.87 -17.17 -14.27
C ALA A 185 -5.57 -17.67 -15.56
N ALA A 186 -6.80 -18.20 -15.43
CA ALA A 186 -7.59 -18.65 -16.57
C ALA A 186 -7.97 -17.48 -17.50
N ALA A 187 -8.42 -16.36 -16.93
CA ALA A 187 -8.77 -15.16 -17.69
C ALA A 187 -7.56 -14.53 -18.38
N ALA A 188 -6.37 -14.59 -17.79
CA ALA A 188 -5.13 -14.11 -18.40
C ALA A 188 -4.76 -14.97 -19.61
N ALA A 189 -4.79 -16.30 -19.49
CA ALA A 189 -4.54 -17.22 -20.62
C ALA A 189 -5.51 -16.99 -21.78
N GLN A 190 -6.80 -16.80 -21.48
CA GLN A 190 -7.81 -16.48 -22.49
C GLN A 190 -7.50 -15.17 -23.23
N ARG A 191 -7.10 -14.12 -22.50
CA ARG A 191 -6.73 -12.83 -23.10
C ARG A 191 -5.41 -12.84 -23.84
N ALA A 192 -4.49 -13.73 -23.48
CA ALA A 192 -3.25 -13.99 -24.22
C ALA A 192 -3.50 -14.76 -25.53
N GLY A 193 -4.71 -15.31 -25.73
CA GLY A 193 -5.01 -16.17 -26.87
C GLY A 193 -4.52 -17.61 -26.71
N ASP A 194 -3.95 -17.97 -25.55
CA ASP A 194 -3.62 -19.36 -25.21
C ASP A 194 -4.89 -20.09 -24.75
N ARG A 195 -5.72 -20.38 -25.76
CA ARG A 195 -7.03 -21.01 -25.63
C ARG A 195 -6.96 -22.38 -24.96
N ASP A 196 -6.01 -23.22 -25.34
CA ASP A 196 -5.85 -24.57 -24.78
C ASP A 196 -5.52 -24.50 -23.29
N LEU A 197 -4.63 -23.58 -22.90
CA LEU A 197 -4.35 -23.35 -21.49
C LEU A 197 -5.56 -22.77 -20.77
N ALA A 198 -6.28 -21.82 -21.36
CA ALA A 198 -7.48 -21.23 -20.79
C ALA A 198 -8.54 -22.30 -20.48
N LEU A 199 -8.82 -23.20 -21.43
CA LEU A 199 -9.76 -24.32 -21.25
C LEU A 199 -9.38 -25.20 -20.06
N ARG A 200 -8.11 -25.60 -19.96
CA ARG A 200 -7.61 -26.44 -18.84
C ARG A 200 -7.69 -25.71 -17.49
N LEU A 201 -7.38 -24.42 -17.47
CA LEU A 201 -7.44 -23.61 -16.26
C LEU A 201 -8.89 -23.40 -15.81
N TRP A 202 -9.80 -23.10 -16.73
CA TRP A 202 -11.22 -23.00 -16.42
C TRP A 202 -11.82 -24.32 -15.95
N GLU A 203 -11.42 -25.46 -16.54
CA GLU A 203 -11.83 -26.79 -16.07
C GLU A 203 -11.36 -27.03 -14.62
N THR A 204 -10.14 -26.61 -14.30
CA THR A 204 -9.64 -26.68 -12.93
C THR A 204 -10.51 -25.85 -11.98
N VAL A 205 -10.84 -24.61 -12.35
CA VAL A 205 -11.73 -23.74 -11.55
C VAL A 205 -13.10 -24.39 -11.35
N ALA A 206 -13.70 -24.94 -12.42
CA ALA A 206 -15.00 -25.62 -12.36
C ALA A 206 -14.98 -26.83 -11.43
N ARG A 207 -13.87 -27.57 -11.39
CA ARG A 207 -13.76 -28.77 -10.56
C ARG A 207 -13.39 -28.49 -9.10
N THR A 208 -12.56 -27.49 -8.84
CA THR A 208 -11.95 -27.29 -7.51
C THR A 208 -12.55 -26.15 -6.70
N SER A 209 -13.43 -25.32 -7.28
CA SER A 209 -14.06 -24.24 -6.52
C SER A 209 -15.20 -24.75 -5.64
N ASP A 210 -15.18 -24.38 -4.36
CA ASP A 210 -16.29 -24.66 -3.44
C ASP A 210 -17.55 -23.83 -3.75
N ASN A 211 -17.40 -22.71 -4.45
CA ASN A 211 -18.51 -21.81 -4.78
C ASN A 211 -19.21 -22.25 -6.08
N ALA A 212 -20.49 -22.63 -5.97
CA ALA A 212 -21.31 -23.08 -7.09
C ALA A 212 -21.44 -22.03 -8.22
N GLU A 213 -21.48 -20.75 -7.88
CA GLU A 213 -21.53 -19.65 -8.85
C GLU A 213 -20.24 -19.59 -9.67
N ILE A 214 -19.09 -19.73 -9.00
CA ILE A 214 -17.78 -19.73 -9.66
C ILE A 214 -17.64 -20.96 -10.57
N ARG A 215 -18.15 -22.13 -10.16
CA ARG A 215 -18.15 -23.33 -11.01
C ARG A 215 -18.99 -23.12 -12.26
N ARG A 216 -20.22 -22.61 -12.13
CA ARG A 216 -21.10 -22.34 -13.27
C ARG A 216 -20.48 -21.35 -14.24
N MET A 217 -19.94 -20.24 -13.73
CA MET A 217 -19.24 -19.24 -14.54
C MET A 217 -18.04 -19.87 -15.28
N ALA A 218 -17.27 -20.76 -14.64
CA ALA A 218 -16.15 -21.43 -15.29
C ALA A 218 -16.60 -22.37 -16.42
N ASP A 219 -17.71 -23.11 -16.24
CA ASP A 219 -18.29 -23.94 -17.29
C ASP A 219 -18.83 -23.11 -18.47
N GLU A 220 -19.45 -21.96 -18.20
CA GLU A 220 -19.88 -21.00 -19.23
C GLU A 220 -18.68 -20.49 -20.06
N GLN A 221 -17.56 -20.13 -19.40
CA GLN A 221 -16.35 -19.71 -20.12
C GLN A 221 -15.76 -20.83 -20.98
N ARG A 222 -15.81 -22.08 -20.52
CA ARG A 222 -15.35 -23.25 -21.30
C ARG A 222 -16.22 -23.50 -22.52
N ALA A 223 -17.55 -23.43 -22.36
CA ALA A 223 -18.49 -23.58 -23.47
C ALA A 223 -18.31 -22.47 -24.51
N ALA A 224 -18.14 -21.22 -24.07
CA ALA A 224 -17.89 -20.09 -24.96
C ALA A 224 -16.59 -20.27 -25.75
N LEU A 225 -15.51 -20.67 -25.08
CA LEU A 225 -14.26 -21.02 -25.76
C LEU A 225 -14.54 -22.15 -26.75
N GLY A 226 -15.07 -23.30 -26.32
CA GLY A 226 -15.39 -24.45 -27.18
C GLY A 226 -16.11 -24.09 -28.48
N ALA A 227 -17.19 -23.29 -28.40
CA ALA A 227 -17.96 -22.86 -29.56
C ALA A 227 -17.16 -22.04 -30.59
N GLU A 228 -16.18 -21.23 -30.14
CA GLU A 228 -15.27 -20.52 -31.04
C GLU A 228 -14.32 -21.46 -31.82
N GLN A 229 -14.09 -22.71 -31.37
CA GLN A 229 -13.30 -23.69 -32.14
C GLN A 229 -14.08 -24.22 -33.32
N ASP A 230 -15.34 -24.59 -33.04
CA ASP A 230 -16.17 -25.32 -34.00
C ASP A 230 -16.64 -24.38 -35.13
N ALA A 231 -16.46 -23.06 -34.96
CA ALA A 231 -16.83 -22.02 -35.91
C ALA A 231 -15.68 -21.54 -36.83
N GLY A 232 -14.43 -21.95 -36.58
CA GLY A 232 -13.24 -21.55 -37.35
C GLY A 232 -12.70 -22.67 -38.22
#